data_AF-A0A8C2RV82-F1
#
_entry.id   AF-A0A8C2RV82-F1
#
_cell.length_a   1.000
_cell.length_b   1.000
_cell.length_c   1.000
_cell.angle_alpha   90.00
_cell.angle_beta   90.00
_cell.angle_gamma   90.00
#
_symmetry.space_group_name_H-M   'P 1'
#
loop_
_entity.id
_entity.type
_entity.pdbx_description
1 polymer ?
#
loop_
_entity_poly.entity_id
_entity_poly.type
_entity_poly.pdbx_seq_one_letter_code
_entity_poly.pdbx_strand_id
1 'polypeptide(L)'
;MGSIEQTAELLLCLSPAEVANLKEGINFVRNKSTGKDYILYKSKSLLRACKNMCKHQGGLFIKDIEDLDGRSVRCTKHNWKLDVSTMKYINPPGSFCQDELVVEESEENELLLLELNPPNPWDSEPRSPEDLAFGEVPNGGRLPMKVDLMMSDFAGGASGFPMTFSGGKFTEEWKAQFIKTERKKLLNYKARLVKDLQPRIYCPFAGYIKETNIKNDPDELNNLIKKNSDVLTWTPRPGATLDLGRMLKDPTDSKGIIDPPEGTKIYKDSWDFGPYLKILNAAVGDEIFHHPSWIKEYFTWAGFKDYNLVVRMIETDEDFSPFPGGYDYLVDFLDLSFPKERPSREHPYEEIRSRVDVIRHVVKNGLLWDDLYIGFQTRLQRDPDIYHHLFWNHFQIKLPLTPPNWKSFLIYCGERGPEISQVKQLVDLGDTFISIPSHLFLAFEGWGIFLIS
;
A
#
# COMPACT_ATOMS: atom_id res chain seq x y z
N MET A 1 -37.14 -15.39 -17.37
CA MET A 1 -35.86 -14.65 -17.23
C MET A 1 -34.98 -15.11 -18.37
N GLY A 2 -34.63 -14.21 -19.29
CA GLY A 2 -33.74 -14.56 -20.40
C GLY A 2 -32.37 -14.92 -19.83
N SER A 3 -31.78 -16.01 -20.29
CA SER A 3 -30.36 -16.33 -20.07
C SER A 3 -29.54 -15.08 -20.40
N ILE A 4 -28.89 -14.48 -19.41
CA ILE A 4 -27.90 -13.42 -19.68
C ILE A 4 -26.71 -14.16 -20.29
N GLU A 5 -26.58 -14.09 -21.61
CA GLU A 5 -25.52 -14.77 -22.34
C GLU A 5 -24.17 -14.11 -22.06
N GLN A 6 -23.12 -14.93 -21.97
CA GLN A 6 -21.73 -14.45 -21.95
C GLN A 6 -21.46 -13.67 -23.24
N THR A 7 -20.92 -12.46 -23.11
CA THR A 7 -20.54 -11.64 -24.27
C THR A 7 -19.01 -11.59 -24.39
N ALA A 8 -18.51 -11.34 -25.59
CA ALA A 8 -17.09 -11.13 -25.85
C ALA A 8 -16.89 -9.78 -26.53
N GLU A 9 -15.91 -9.00 -26.05
CA GLU A 9 -15.49 -7.74 -26.67
C GLU A 9 -14.16 -7.95 -27.41
N LEU A 10 -14.13 -7.59 -28.70
CA LEU A 10 -12.89 -7.54 -29.47
C LEU A 10 -12.05 -6.33 -29.04
N LEU A 11 -10.94 -6.61 -28.37
CA LEU A 11 -10.05 -5.59 -27.84
C LEU A 11 -8.93 -5.21 -28.81
N LEU A 12 -8.42 -6.15 -29.58
CA LEU A 12 -7.34 -5.93 -30.55
C LEU A 12 -7.41 -7.01 -31.65
N CYS A 13 -7.21 -6.61 -32.91
CA CYS A 13 -6.92 -7.51 -34.01
C CYS A 13 -5.50 -7.20 -34.52
N LEU A 14 -4.67 -8.23 -34.66
CA LEU A 14 -3.35 -8.16 -35.28
C LEU A 14 -3.43 -8.79 -36.67
N SER A 15 -2.95 -8.04 -37.67
CA SER A 15 -2.85 -8.55 -39.04
C SER A 15 -1.85 -9.70 -39.15
N PRO A 16 -1.92 -10.55 -40.19
CA PRO A 16 -0.99 -11.68 -40.34
C PRO A 16 0.48 -11.25 -40.36
N ALA A 17 0.77 -10.06 -40.90
CA ALA A 17 2.10 -9.47 -40.88
C ALA A 17 2.56 -9.07 -39.46
N GLU A 18 1.66 -8.57 -38.62
CA GLU A 18 1.97 -8.26 -37.22
C GLU A 18 2.16 -9.55 -36.40
N VAL A 19 1.36 -10.58 -36.66
CA VAL A 19 1.49 -11.91 -36.04
C VAL A 19 2.82 -12.57 -36.38
N ALA A 20 3.24 -12.51 -37.65
CA ALA A 20 4.53 -13.02 -38.11
C ALA A 20 5.73 -12.32 -37.43
N ASN A 21 5.55 -11.07 -36.99
CA ASN A 21 6.59 -10.29 -36.31
C ASN A 21 6.64 -10.51 -34.79
N LEU A 22 5.72 -11.31 -34.21
CA LEU A 22 5.75 -11.65 -32.78
C LEU A 22 6.97 -12.50 -32.44
N LYS A 23 7.80 -11.98 -31.53
CA LYS A 23 9.01 -12.63 -31.03
C LYS A 23 8.68 -13.69 -30.00
N GLU A 24 9.58 -14.66 -29.84
CA GLU A 24 9.53 -15.57 -28.69
C GLU A 24 9.68 -14.76 -27.39
N GLY A 25 8.86 -15.06 -26.38
CA GLY A 25 8.77 -14.33 -25.12
C GLY A 25 7.76 -13.18 -25.13
N ILE A 26 8.07 -12.11 -24.42
CA ILE A 26 7.18 -10.96 -24.18
C ILE A 26 7.13 -10.00 -25.37
N ASN A 27 5.91 -9.67 -25.81
CA ASN A 27 5.62 -8.66 -26.83
C ASN A 27 4.63 -7.63 -26.26
N PHE A 28 4.99 -6.35 -26.36
CA PHE A 28 4.08 -5.25 -26.04
C PHE A 28 3.42 -4.74 -27.31
N VAL A 29 2.10 -4.75 -27.36
CA VAL A 29 1.33 -4.28 -28.53
C VAL A 29 0.31 -3.22 -28.10
N ARG A 30 0.01 -2.30 -29.02
CA ARG A 30 -0.92 -1.21 -28.78
C ARG A 30 -2.04 -1.25 -29.81
N ASN A 31 -3.27 -1.17 -29.34
CA ASN A 31 -4.39 -0.87 -30.22
C ASN A 31 -4.31 0.60 -30.66
N LYS A 32 -4.09 0.83 -31.96
CA LYS A 32 -3.91 2.17 -32.53
C LYS A 32 -5.19 3.03 -32.48
N SER A 33 -6.37 2.42 -32.50
CA SER A 33 -7.64 3.16 -32.47
C SER A 33 -8.03 3.57 -31.05
N THR A 34 -7.82 2.70 -30.06
CA THR A 34 -8.20 2.97 -28.66
C THR A 34 -7.06 3.50 -27.80
N GLY A 35 -5.81 3.35 -28.24
CA GLY A 35 -4.61 3.69 -27.49
C GLY A 35 -4.31 2.75 -26.32
N LYS A 36 -5.07 1.66 -26.15
CA LYS A 36 -4.87 0.67 -25.08
C LYS A 36 -3.69 -0.25 -25.38
N ASP A 37 -2.94 -0.61 -24.35
CA ASP A 37 -1.75 -1.47 -24.42
C ASP A 37 -2.06 -2.89 -23.91
N TYR A 38 -1.40 -3.87 -24.53
CA TYR A 38 -1.54 -5.30 -24.24
C TYR A 38 -0.17 -5.96 -24.20
N ILE A 39 -0.11 -7.09 -23.50
CA ILE A 39 1.08 -7.94 -23.42
C ILE A 39 0.72 -9.30 -24.01
N LEU A 40 1.51 -9.77 -24.96
CA LEU A 40 1.44 -11.13 -25.47
C LEU A 40 2.69 -11.89 -25.05
N TYR A 41 2.51 -13.11 -24.57
CA TYR A 41 3.58 -14.04 -24.27
C TYR A 41 3.52 -15.21 -25.26
N LYS A 42 4.55 -15.35 -26.09
CA LYS A 42 4.69 -16.43 -27.06
C LYS A 42 5.74 -17.42 -26.58
N SER A 43 5.36 -18.68 -26.44
CA SER A 43 6.28 -19.78 -26.13
C SER A 43 5.97 -20.98 -27.00
N LYS A 44 6.80 -21.24 -28.02
CA LYS A 44 6.54 -22.29 -29.02
C LYS A 44 5.15 -22.11 -29.65
N SER A 45 4.21 -23.03 -29.37
CA SER A 45 2.82 -23.00 -29.81
C SER A 45 1.86 -22.35 -28.81
N LEU A 46 2.33 -22.00 -27.61
CA LEU A 46 1.52 -21.34 -26.60
C LEU A 46 1.56 -19.83 -26.83
N LEU A 47 0.37 -19.23 -26.90
CA LEU A 47 0.20 -17.79 -26.94
C LEU A 47 -0.78 -17.39 -25.85
N ARG A 48 -0.34 -16.49 -24.96
CA ARG A 48 -1.14 -15.94 -23.88
C ARG A 48 -1.18 -14.42 -24.01
N ALA A 49 -2.27 -13.79 -23.57
CA ALA A 49 -2.39 -12.34 -23.64
C ALA A 49 -3.08 -11.76 -22.41
N CYS A 50 -2.72 -10.53 -22.04
CA CYS A 50 -3.42 -9.75 -21.03
C CYS A 50 -3.38 -8.26 -21.38
N LYS A 51 -4.25 -7.46 -20.74
CA LYS A 51 -4.13 -6.00 -20.76
C LYS A 51 -2.82 -5.58 -20.09
N ASN A 52 -2.14 -4.58 -20.64
CA ASN A 52 -0.95 -4.00 -20.01
C ASN A 52 -1.35 -3.00 -18.91
N MET A 53 -2.00 -3.50 -17.87
CA MET A 53 -2.46 -2.69 -16.74
C MET A 53 -2.41 -3.55 -15.47
N CYS A 54 -1.52 -3.20 -14.56
CA CYS A 54 -1.33 -3.90 -13.30
C CYS A 54 -2.58 -3.81 -12.44
N LYS A 55 -3.11 -4.96 -12.03
CA LYS A 55 -4.31 -5.10 -11.21
C LYS A 55 -4.18 -4.50 -9.81
N HIS A 56 -2.95 -4.28 -9.32
CA HIS A 56 -2.72 -3.65 -8.01
C HIS A 56 -3.24 -2.19 -7.98
N GLN A 57 -2.71 -1.31 -8.83
CA GLN A 57 -3.10 0.12 -8.85
C GLN A 57 -3.05 0.75 -10.26
N GLY A 58 -3.25 -0.06 -11.30
CA GLY A 58 -3.35 0.39 -12.69
C GLY A 58 -2.04 0.92 -13.29
N GLY A 59 -0.87 0.55 -12.74
CA GLY A 59 0.42 0.88 -13.36
C GLY A 59 0.65 0.09 -14.65
N LEU A 60 1.38 0.67 -15.62
CA LEU A 60 1.80 -0.07 -16.80
C LEU A 60 2.95 -1.03 -16.44
N PHE A 61 2.99 -2.18 -17.09
CA PHE A 61 4.15 -3.05 -17.04
C PHE A 61 5.16 -2.67 -18.12
N ILE A 62 6.42 -2.80 -17.75
CA ILE A 62 7.58 -2.67 -18.62
C ILE A 62 8.44 -3.93 -18.51
N LYS A 63 9.30 -4.14 -19.50
CA LYS A 63 10.30 -5.23 -19.43
C LYS A 63 11.12 -5.07 -18.16
N ASP A 64 11.23 -6.15 -17.39
CA ASP A 64 12.07 -6.15 -16.20
C ASP A 64 13.53 -6.38 -16.60
N ILE A 65 14.44 -5.59 -16.05
CA ILE A 65 15.87 -5.73 -16.35
C ILE A 65 16.47 -6.96 -15.66
N GLU A 66 15.80 -7.46 -14.63
CA GLU A 66 16.12 -8.68 -13.89
C GLU A 66 15.44 -9.92 -14.48
N ASP A 67 14.75 -9.80 -15.61
CA ASP A 67 14.07 -10.90 -16.31
C ASP A 67 15.09 -11.79 -17.04
N LEU A 68 15.62 -12.77 -16.31
CA LEU A 68 16.60 -13.73 -16.84
C LEU A 68 15.95 -14.80 -17.73
N ASP A 69 14.65 -15.06 -17.57
CA ASP A 69 13.91 -16.13 -18.23
C ASP A 69 12.91 -15.65 -19.30
N GLY A 70 12.81 -14.33 -19.52
CA GLY A 70 12.04 -13.75 -20.63
C GLY A 70 10.53 -13.77 -20.43
N ARG A 71 10.06 -13.91 -19.18
CA ARG A 71 8.63 -14.05 -18.82
C ARG A 71 8.18 -13.11 -17.70
N SER A 72 9.08 -12.34 -17.11
CA SER A 72 8.76 -11.38 -16.04
C SER A 72 8.63 -9.95 -16.57
N VAL A 73 7.53 -9.28 -16.21
CA VAL A 73 7.37 -7.83 -16.42
C VAL A 73 7.20 -7.10 -15.09
N ARG A 74 7.75 -5.88 -14.99
CA ARG A 74 7.73 -5.06 -13.77
C ARG A 74 6.77 -3.89 -13.93
N CYS A 75 5.91 -3.71 -12.92
CA CYS A 75 4.99 -2.58 -12.83
C CYS A 75 5.75 -1.28 -12.54
N THR A 76 5.42 -0.24 -13.30
CA THR A 76 6.05 1.10 -13.20
C THR A 76 5.72 1.87 -11.92
N LYS A 77 4.67 1.47 -11.18
CA LYS A 77 4.26 2.17 -9.95
C LYS A 77 4.96 1.66 -8.68
N HIS A 78 4.82 0.37 -8.38
CA HIS A 78 5.26 -0.22 -7.11
C HIS A 78 6.19 -1.41 -7.32
N ASN A 79 6.76 -1.58 -8.51
CA ASN A 79 7.70 -2.66 -8.85
C ASN A 79 7.15 -4.08 -8.71
N TRP A 80 5.82 -4.24 -8.65
CA TRP A 80 5.20 -5.56 -8.67
C TRP A 80 5.59 -6.30 -9.95
N LYS A 81 5.92 -7.59 -9.83
CA LYS A 81 6.35 -8.40 -10.96
C LYS A 81 5.26 -9.41 -11.32
N LEU A 82 4.96 -9.49 -12.60
CA LEU A 82 4.00 -10.42 -13.19
C LEU A 82 4.77 -11.41 -14.07
N ASP A 83 4.59 -12.70 -13.82
CA ASP A 83 4.99 -13.75 -14.75
C ASP A 83 3.89 -13.91 -15.81
N VAL A 84 4.16 -13.44 -17.03
CA VAL A 84 3.18 -13.45 -18.13
C VAL A 84 2.97 -14.85 -18.72
N SER A 85 3.84 -15.81 -18.40
CA SER A 85 3.68 -17.21 -18.81
C SER A 85 2.67 -17.94 -17.96
N THR A 86 2.38 -17.44 -16.74
CA THR A 86 1.43 -18.02 -15.79
C THR A 86 0.28 -17.08 -15.42
N MET A 87 0.39 -15.79 -15.77
CA MET A 87 -0.46 -14.68 -15.30
C MET A 87 -0.44 -14.48 -13.78
N LYS A 88 0.55 -15.04 -13.07
CA LYS A 88 0.69 -14.92 -11.62
C LYS A 88 1.64 -13.79 -11.26
N TYR A 89 1.25 -13.01 -10.26
CA TYR A 89 2.17 -12.08 -9.65
C TYR A 89 3.20 -12.85 -8.82
N ILE A 90 4.47 -12.65 -9.15
CA ILE A 90 5.63 -13.32 -8.52
C ILE A 90 6.36 -12.41 -7.53
N ASN A 91 6.03 -11.12 -7.54
CA ASN A 91 6.46 -10.18 -6.52
C ASN A 91 5.35 -9.15 -6.26
N PRO A 92 4.67 -9.19 -5.11
CA PRO A 92 4.79 -10.23 -4.09
C PRO A 92 4.20 -11.59 -4.57
N PRO A 93 4.84 -12.72 -4.24
CA PRO A 93 4.37 -14.05 -4.64
C PRO A 93 3.08 -14.43 -3.89
N GLY A 94 2.23 -15.25 -4.50
CA GLY A 94 1.00 -15.74 -3.87
C GLY A 94 -0.13 -14.71 -3.82
N SER A 95 -0.02 -13.62 -4.59
CA SER A 95 -1.07 -12.61 -4.75
C SER A 95 -2.17 -13.09 -5.72
N PHE A 96 -3.01 -12.17 -6.19
CA PHE A 96 -3.98 -12.43 -7.26
C PHE A 96 -3.32 -12.73 -8.62
N CYS A 97 -4.10 -13.20 -9.59
CA CYS A 97 -3.68 -13.37 -10.98
C CYS A 97 -4.14 -12.18 -11.85
N GLN A 98 -3.38 -11.92 -12.92
CA GLN A 98 -3.78 -11.03 -13.98
C GLN A 98 -4.89 -11.69 -14.82
N ASP A 99 -5.86 -10.89 -15.27
CA ASP A 99 -6.93 -11.40 -16.12
C ASP A 99 -6.36 -11.72 -17.52
N GLU A 100 -6.55 -12.96 -17.93
CA GLU A 100 -6.13 -13.47 -19.23
C GLU A 100 -7.20 -13.18 -20.28
N LEU A 101 -6.75 -12.71 -21.44
CA LEU A 101 -7.57 -12.52 -22.63
C LEU A 101 -7.63 -13.82 -23.42
N VAL A 102 -8.77 -14.06 -24.06
CA VAL A 102 -8.89 -15.13 -25.04
C VAL A 102 -8.15 -14.71 -26.30
N VAL A 103 -7.32 -15.60 -26.81
CA VAL A 103 -6.56 -15.41 -28.04
C VAL A 103 -7.10 -16.37 -29.09
N GLU A 104 -7.70 -15.82 -30.14
CA GLU A 104 -8.24 -16.59 -31.26
C GLU A 104 -7.50 -16.26 -32.55
N GLU A 105 -7.26 -17.28 -33.37
CA GLU A 105 -6.75 -17.11 -34.72
C GLU A 105 -7.92 -17.18 -35.70
N SER A 106 -8.06 -16.18 -36.55
CA SER A 106 -9.11 -16.15 -37.57
C SER A 106 -8.78 -17.07 -38.75
N GLU A 107 -9.79 -17.34 -39.59
CA GLU A 107 -9.59 -18.09 -40.84
C GLU A 107 -8.58 -17.43 -41.80
N GLU A 108 -8.30 -16.14 -41.62
CA GLU A 108 -7.36 -15.35 -42.42
C GLU A 108 -5.95 -15.26 -41.77
N ASN A 109 -5.68 -16.04 -40.72
CA ASN A 109 -4.47 -15.98 -39.86
C ASN A 109 -4.28 -14.61 -39.17
N GLU A 110 -5.37 -13.91 -38.87
CA GLU A 110 -5.33 -12.76 -37.97
C GLU A 110 -5.39 -13.23 -36.52
N LEU A 111 -4.84 -12.45 -35.59
CA LEU A 111 -4.92 -12.76 -34.16
C LEU A 111 -5.86 -11.81 -33.45
N LEU A 112 -6.92 -12.35 -32.86
CA LEU A 112 -7.95 -11.63 -32.12
C LEU A 112 -7.70 -11.76 -30.63
N LEU A 113 -7.64 -10.63 -29.92
CA LEU A 113 -7.66 -10.57 -28.47
C LEU A 113 -9.07 -10.22 -28.01
N LEU A 114 -9.70 -11.17 -27.32
CA LEU A 114 -11.07 -11.08 -26.85
C LEU A 114 -11.09 -10.98 -25.33
N GLU A 115 -11.86 -10.04 -24.80
CA GLU A 115 -12.22 -10.03 -23.39
C GLU A 115 -13.59 -10.67 -23.23
N LEU A 116 -13.62 -11.75 -22.46
CA LEU A 116 -14.88 -12.34 -22.05
C LEU A 116 -15.50 -11.45 -20.96
N ASN A 117 -16.75 -11.10 -21.17
CA ASN A 117 -17.60 -10.39 -20.23
C ASN A 117 -18.69 -11.38 -19.77
N PRO A 118 -18.39 -12.26 -18.79
CA PRO A 118 -19.40 -13.08 -18.16
C PRO A 118 -20.52 -12.20 -17.60
N PRO A 119 -21.74 -12.74 -17.49
CA PRO A 119 -22.82 -12.10 -16.75
C PRO A 119 -22.31 -11.65 -15.37
N ASN A 120 -22.77 -10.46 -14.96
CA ASN A 120 -22.39 -9.91 -13.69
C ASN A 120 -22.87 -10.85 -12.58
N PRO A 121 -21.97 -11.39 -11.73
CA PRO A 121 -22.36 -12.38 -10.71
C PRO A 121 -23.45 -11.86 -9.77
N TRP A 122 -23.52 -10.54 -9.59
CA TRP A 122 -24.57 -9.88 -8.80
C TRP A 122 -25.98 -10.01 -9.40
N ASP A 123 -26.09 -10.07 -10.72
CA ASP A 123 -27.36 -10.06 -11.45
C ASP A 123 -27.83 -11.46 -11.86
N SER A 124 -26.89 -12.39 -12.10
CA SER A 124 -27.18 -13.72 -12.63
C SER A 124 -27.20 -14.83 -11.57
N GLU A 125 -26.27 -14.82 -10.61
CA GLU A 125 -26.13 -15.85 -9.57
C GLU A 125 -25.57 -15.23 -8.28
N PRO A 126 -26.38 -14.46 -7.52
CA PRO A 126 -25.93 -13.90 -6.25
C PRO A 126 -25.54 -15.04 -5.32
N ARG A 127 -24.25 -15.11 -4.98
CA ARG A 127 -23.71 -16.15 -4.09
C ARG A 127 -24.11 -15.88 -2.64
N SER A 128 -24.21 -16.95 -1.87
CA SER A 128 -24.34 -16.84 -0.42
C SER A 128 -23.06 -16.23 0.16
N PRO A 129 -23.12 -15.45 1.25
CA PRO A 129 -21.91 -14.99 1.94
C PRO A 129 -21.03 -16.17 2.33
N GLU A 130 -19.74 -16.09 2.02
CA GLU A 130 -18.73 -17.10 2.35
C GLU A 130 -17.52 -16.41 3.00
N ASP A 131 -16.81 -17.16 3.84
CA ASP A 131 -15.53 -16.70 4.39
C ASP A 131 -14.47 -16.68 3.29
N LEU A 132 -13.86 -15.52 3.08
CA LEU A 132 -12.78 -15.37 2.10
C LEU A 132 -11.50 -16.00 2.64
N ALA A 133 -10.81 -16.77 1.80
CA ALA A 133 -9.46 -17.20 2.14
C ALA A 133 -8.51 -15.99 2.14
N PHE A 134 -7.39 -16.12 2.86
CA PHE A 134 -6.38 -15.07 2.93
C PHE A 134 -5.90 -14.65 1.53
N GLY A 135 -6.08 -13.37 1.20
CA GLY A 135 -5.68 -12.78 -0.10
C GLY A 135 -6.73 -12.87 -1.20
N GLU A 136 -7.88 -13.50 -0.97
CA GLU A 136 -8.99 -13.48 -1.93
C GLU A 136 -9.69 -12.11 -1.96
N VAL A 137 -9.91 -11.59 -3.16
CA VAL A 137 -10.68 -10.37 -3.39
C VAL A 137 -12.09 -10.77 -3.82
N PRO A 138 -13.16 -10.25 -3.18
CA PRO A 138 -14.53 -10.54 -3.57
C PRO A 138 -14.75 -10.37 -5.07
N ASN A 139 -15.35 -11.38 -5.72
CA ASN A 139 -15.73 -11.37 -7.13
C ASN A 139 -14.61 -10.93 -8.09
N GLY A 140 -13.35 -11.19 -7.75
CA GLY A 140 -12.19 -10.83 -8.59
C GLY A 140 -12.02 -9.33 -8.82
N GLY A 141 -12.61 -8.48 -7.97
CA GLY A 141 -12.63 -7.02 -8.12
C GLY A 141 -13.76 -6.48 -8.99
N ARG A 142 -14.70 -7.32 -9.44
CA ARG A 142 -15.89 -6.89 -10.19
C ARG A 142 -16.95 -6.33 -9.24
N LEU A 143 -17.14 -5.01 -9.30
CA LEU A 143 -18.09 -4.30 -8.46
C LEU A 143 -19.49 -4.26 -9.11
N PRO A 144 -20.58 -4.27 -8.32
CA PRO A 144 -21.93 -4.11 -8.84
C PRO A 144 -22.11 -2.74 -9.51
N MET A 145 -22.87 -2.73 -10.61
CA MET A 145 -23.23 -1.52 -11.35
C MET A 145 -24.60 -1.01 -10.89
N LYS A 146 -24.87 0.27 -11.12
CA LYS A 146 -26.17 0.94 -10.88
C LYS A 146 -26.69 0.81 -9.45
N VAL A 147 -25.77 0.76 -8.49
CA VAL A 147 -26.10 0.74 -7.07
C VAL A 147 -26.78 2.04 -6.63
N ASP A 148 -27.58 2.00 -5.58
CA ASP A 148 -28.25 3.18 -5.04
C ASP A 148 -27.26 4.18 -4.43
N LEU A 149 -26.26 3.69 -3.69
CA LEU A 149 -25.22 4.52 -3.08
C LEU A 149 -23.85 3.87 -3.19
N MET A 150 -22.88 4.64 -3.70
CA MET A 150 -21.46 4.32 -3.67
C MET A 150 -20.71 5.28 -2.75
N MET A 151 -19.96 4.75 -1.78
CA MET A 151 -19.08 5.53 -0.93
C MET A 151 -17.64 5.11 -1.18
N SER A 152 -16.73 6.06 -1.38
CA SER A 152 -15.31 5.73 -1.48
C SER A 152 -14.38 6.79 -0.89
N ASP A 153 -13.13 6.43 -0.64
CA ASP A 153 -12.07 7.38 -0.40
C ASP A 153 -11.85 8.29 -1.63
N PHE A 154 -11.59 9.57 -1.38
CA PHE A 154 -11.23 10.55 -2.42
C PHE A 154 -9.72 10.83 -2.44
N ALA A 155 -9.01 10.46 -1.37
CA ALA A 155 -7.58 10.60 -1.22
C ALA A 155 -6.95 9.28 -0.81
N GLY A 156 -5.76 9.01 -1.35
CA GLY A 156 -5.05 7.75 -1.09
C GLY A 156 -4.62 7.66 0.38
N GLY A 157 -4.37 6.44 0.84
CA GLY A 157 -3.96 6.12 2.20
C GLY A 157 -2.79 6.96 2.73
N ALA A 158 -2.60 6.95 4.05
CA ALA A 158 -1.52 7.68 4.69
C ALA A 158 -0.23 6.84 4.72
N SER A 159 0.25 6.42 3.55
CA SER A 159 1.58 5.82 3.46
C SER A 159 2.64 6.89 3.72
N GLY A 160 3.69 6.51 4.47
CA GLY A 160 4.90 7.30 4.59
C GLY A 160 5.63 7.46 3.25
N PHE A 161 5.40 6.61 2.25
CA PHE A 161 6.03 6.72 0.95
C PHE A 161 5.41 7.84 0.08
N PRO A 162 6.21 8.68 -0.59
CA PRO A 162 7.68 8.76 -0.53
C PRO A 162 8.19 9.76 0.53
N MET A 163 7.32 10.34 1.36
CA MET A 163 7.66 11.43 2.29
C MET A 163 8.73 11.06 3.31
N THR A 164 8.72 9.83 3.82
CA THR A 164 9.69 9.35 4.80
C THR A 164 11.02 8.90 4.19
N PHE A 165 11.13 8.91 2.85
CA PHE A 165 12.31 8.44 2.14
C PHE A 165 13.26 9.60 1.85
N SER A 166 14.56 9.33 1.95
CA SER A 166 15.63 10.27 1.61
C SER A 166 16.74 9.60 0.81
N GLY A 167 17.60 10.41 0.19
CA GLY A 167 18.70 9.95 -0.65
C GLY A 167 18.25 9.56 -2.06
N GLY A 168 19.22 9.38 -2.96
CA GLY A 168 18.98 9.00 -4.35
C GLY A 168 17.96 9.91 -5.06
N LYS A 169 16.89 9.32 -5.59
CA LYS A 169 15.83 10.03 -6.32
C LYS A 169 14.83 10.77 -5.43
N PHE A 170 14.83 10.54 -4.12
CA PHE A 170 13.82 11.07 -3.19
C PHE A 170 14.12 12.52 -2.78
N THR A 171 14.38 13.40 -3.75
CA THR A 171 14.50 14.84 -3.50
C THR A 171 13.13 15.47 -3.27
N GLU A 172 13.06 16.63 -2.63
CA GLU A 172 11.80 17.32 -2.37
C GLU A 172 11.07 17.70 -3.67
N GLU A 173 11.81 18.07 -4.72
CA GLU A 173 11.25 18.35 -6.05
C GLU A 173 10.62 17.09 -6.67
N TRP A 174 11.32 15.95 -6.58
CA TRP A 174 10.79 14.68 -7.09
C TRP A 174 9.55 14.26 -6.31
N LYS A 175 9.58 14.33 -4.97
CA LYS A 175 8.42 14.00 -4.12
C LYS A 175 7.21 14.88 -4.47
N ALA A 176 7.41 16.19 -4.64
CA ALA A 176 6.35 17.11 -5.02
C ALA A 176 5.73 16.75 -6.39
N GLN A 177 6.56 16.45 -7.39
CA GLN A 177 6.08 16.02 -8.72
C GLN A 177 5.37 14.66 -8.67
N PHE A 178 5.93 13.71 -7.91
CA PHE A 178 5.35 12.39 -7.72
C PHE A 178 3.96 12.48 -7.08
N ILE A 179 3.84 13.21 -5.97
CA ILE A 179 2.57 13.40 -5.25
C ILE A 179 1.54 14.08 -6.15
N LYS A 180 1.92 15.14 -6.85
CA LYS A 180 1.03 15.80 -7.82
C LYS A 180 0.51 14.83 -8.88
N THR A 181 1.38 13.96 -9.38
CA THR A 181 1.04 12.96 -10.40
C THR A 181 0.12 11.87 -9.84
N GLU A 182 0.44 11.28 -8.68
CA GLU A 182 -0.38 10.23 -8.07
C GLU A 182 -1.75 10.74 -7.62
N ARG A 183 -1.83 11.96 -7.09
CA ARG A 183 -3.10 12.64 -6.79
C ARG A 183 -4.01 12.74 -8.00
N LYS A 184 -3.47 13.22 -9.12
CA LYS A 184 -4.20 13.33 -10.39
C LYS A 184 -4.64 11.96 -10.92
N LYS A 185 -3.77 10.94 -10.81
CA LYS A 185 -4.11 9.56 -11.19
C LYS A 185 -5.27 9.02 -10.35
N LEU A 186 -5.22 9.18 -9.03
CA LEU A 186 -6.27 8.75 -8.12
C LEU A 186 -7.59 9.45 -8.41
N LEU A 187 -7.56 10.79 -8.57
CA LEU A 187 -8.76 11.58 -8.88
C LEU A 187 -9.44 11.09 -10.17
N ASN A 188 -8.67 10.89 -11.23
CA ASN A 188 -9.17 10.39 -12.50
C ASN A 188 -9.66 8.94 -12.41
N TYR A 189 -8.97 8.09 -11.66
CA TYR A 189 -9.38 6.71 -11.42
C TYR A 189 -10.74 6.66 -10.73
N LYS A 190 -10.93 7.43 -9.65
CA LYS A 190 -12.19 7.49 -8.91
C LYS A 190 -13.34 8.02 -9.76
N ALA A 191 -13.12 9.11 -10.49
CA ALA A 191 -14.15 9.65 -11.38
C ALA A 191 -14.52 8.68 -12.52
N ARG A 192 -13.55 7.96 -13.09
CA ARG A 192 -13.81 6.90 -14.06
C ARG A 192 -14.59 5.75 -13.42
N LEU A 193 -14.21 5.32 -12.23
CA LEU A 193 -14.90 4.23 -11.53
C LEU A 193 -16.37 4.57 -11.28
N VAL A 194 -16.67 5.79 -10.82
CA VAL A 194 -18.06 6.27 -10.64
C VAL A 194 -18.81 6.30 -11.98
N LYS A 195 -18.16 6.77 -13.05
CA LYS A 195 -18.75 6.78 -14.39
C LYS A 195 -19.09 5.36 -14.88
N ASP A 196 -18.19 4.41 -14.65
CA ASP A 196 -18.32 3.03 -15.13
C ASP A 196 -19.38 2.28 -14.30
N LEU A 197 -19.42 2.48 -12.97
CA LEU A 197 -20.39 1.83 -12.09
C LEU A 197 -21.76 2.50 -12.08
N GLN A 198 -21.88 3.77 -12.49
CA GLN A 198 -23.14 4.52 -12.58
C GLN A 198 -24.02 4.47 -11.30
N PRO A 199 -23.48 4.71 -10.08
CA PRO A 199 -24.31 4.74 -8.89
C PRO A 199 -25.31 5.89 -8.95
N ARG A 200 -26.44 5.78 -8.26
CA ARG A 200 -27.42 6.89 -8.20
C ARG A 200 -26.89 8.05 -7.37
N ILE A 201 -26.23 7.75 -6.25
CA ILE A 201 -25.58 8.71 -5.36
C ILE A 201 -24.12 8.29 -5.11
N TYR A 202 -23.20 9.24 -5.16
CA TYR A 202 -21.80 9.09 -4.79
C TYR A 202 -21.45 9.90 -3.54
N CYS A 203 -20.68 9.31 -2.63
CA CYS A 203 -20.25 9.91 -1.38
C CYS A 203 -18.72 9.78 -1.17
N PRO A 204 -17.94 10.88 -1.28
CA PRO A 204 -16.53 10.87 -0.88
C PRO A 204 -16.41 10.93 0.65
N PHE A 205 -16.23 9.77 1.30
CA PHE A 205 -16.33 9.68 2.76
C PHE A 205 -14.97 9.63 3.49
N ALA A 206 -13.87 9.27 2.83
CA ALA A 206 -12.56 9.08 3.46
C ALA A 206 -11.43 9.85 2.74
N GLY A 207 -10.56 10.51 3.51
CA GLY A 207 -9.42 11.26 2.96
C GLY A 207 -9.14 12.64 3.57
N TYR A 208 -9.88 13.04 4.61
CA TYR A 208 -9.79 14.37 5.24
C TYR A 208 -8.52 14.53 6.11
N ILE A 209 -7.35 14.73 5.48
CA ILE A 209 -6.07 15.05 6.14
C ILE A 209 -5.52 16.35 5.55
N LYS A 210 -5.16 17.33 6.38
CA LYS A 210 -4.91 18.71 5.92
C LYS A 210 -3.44 19.15 5.92
N GLU A 211 -2.59 18.64 6.83
CA GLU A 211 -1.36 19.38 7.19
C GLU A 211 -0.03 18.77 6.71
N THR A 212 0.13 17.45 6.68
CA THR A 212 1.44 16.83 6.34
C THR A 212 1.53 16.20 4.96
N ASN A 213 0.40 15.88 4.35
CA ASN A 213 0.33 15.32 3.01
C ASN A 213 -0.83 16.02 2.29
N ILE A 214 -0.53 16.83 1.28
CA ILE A 214 -1.58 17.52 0.52
C ILE A 214 -2.38 16.45 -0.21
N LYS A 215 -3.59 16.17 0.28
CA LYS A 215 -4.49 15.18 -0.29
C LYS A 215 -5.36 15.80 -1.40
N ASN A 216 -6.03 14.94 -2.17
CA ASN A 216 -7.10 15.40 -3.05
C ASN A 216 -8.24 15.98 -2.23
N ASP A 217 -8.95 16.92 -2.83
CA ASP A 217 -10.12 17.55 -2.21
C ASP A 217 -11.41 16.83 -2.67
N PRO A 218 -12.38 16.59 -1.77
CA PRO A 218 -13.61 15.91 -2.15
C PRO A 218 -14.47 16.73 -3.13
N ASP A 219 -14.42 18.06 -3.08
CA ASP A 219 -15.15 18.93 -4.00
C ASP A 219 -14.52 18.89 -5.40
N GLU A 220 -13.19 18.83 -5.50
CA GLU A 220 -12.51 18.56 -6.78
C GLU A 220 -12.99 17.25 -7.42
N LEU A 221 -13.11 16.18 -6.64
CA LEU A 221 -13.60 14.89 -7.14
C LEU A 221 -15.06 14.97 -7.56
N ASN A 222 -15.92 15.57 -6.74
CA ASN A 222 -17.34 15.74 -7.05
C ASN A 222 -17.54 16.55 -8.33
N ASN A 223 -16.79 17.64 -8.51
CA ASN A 223 -16.85 18.47 -9.71
C ASN A 223 -16.41 17.68 -10.95
N LEU A 224 -15.39 16.83 -10.82
CA LEU A 224 -14.97 15.95 -11.92
C LEU A 224 -16.03 14.89 -12.25
N ILE A 225 -16.71 14.32 -11.26
CA ILE A 225 -17.81 13.37 -11.46
C ILE A 225 -18.99 14.04 -12.17
N LYS A 226 -19.45 15.19 -11.68
CA LYS A 226 -20.56 15.96 -12.28
C LYS A 226 -20.29 16.38 -13.72
N LYS A 227 -19.03 16.63 -14.08
CA LYS A 227 -18.64 16.96 -15.45
C LYS A 227 -18.74 15.77 -16.42
N ASN A 228 -18.65 14.54 -15.90
CA ASN A 228 -18.51 13.34 -16.71
C ASN A 228 -19.69 12.35 -16.58
N SER A 229 -20.66 12.63 -15.71
CA SER A 229 -21.80 11.77 -15.41
C SER A 229 -22.94 12.56 -14.74
N ASP A 230 -24.16 12.02 -14.80
CA ASP A 230 -25.34 12.56 -14.12
C ASP A 230 -25.49 12.07 -12.67
N VAL A 231 -24.44 11.47 -12.11
CA VAL A 231 -24.43 10.93 -10.75
C VAL A 231 -24.58 12.06 -9.73
N LEU A 232 -25.52 11.92 -8.81
CA LEU A 232 -25.66 12.85 -7.69
C LEU A 232 -24.49 12.67 -6.72
N THR A 233 -23.84 13.75 -6.29
CA THR A 233 -22.76 13.68 -5.30
C THR A 233 -23.18 14.33 -3.98
N TRP A 234 -22.86 13.70 -2.86
CA TRP A 234 -23.05 14.26 -1.52
C TRP A 234 -21.80 14.09 -0.66
N THR A 235 -21.23 15.20 -0.20
CA THR A 235 -20.09 15.19 0.74
C THR A 235 -20.60 15.21 2.18
N PRO A 236 -20.30 14.20 3.00
CA PRO A 236 -20.75 14.17 4.39
C PRO A 236 -20.02 15.26 5.20
N ARG A 237 -20.77 15.97 6.05
CA ARG A 237 -20.23 16.90 7.06
C ARG A 237 -20.59 16.41 8.45
N PRO A 238 -19.81 16.73 9.51
CA PRO A 238 -20.18 16.37 10.87
C PRO A 238 -21.60 16.83 11.21
N GLY A 239 -22.47 15.90 11.58
CA GLY A 239 -23.88 16.17 11.88
C GLY A 239 -24.83 16.24 10.68
N ALA A 240 -24.33 16.13 9.44
CA ALA A 240 -25.18 16.03 8.26
C ALA A 240 -25.85 14.66 8.15
N THR A 241 -27.06 14.60 7.59
CA THR A 241 -27.74 13.33 7.28
C THR A 241 -28.18 13.27 5.82
N LEU A 242 -28.13 12.06 5.27
CA LEU A 242 -28.67 11.70 3.95
C LEU A 242 -29.80 10.68 4.15
N ASP A 243 -31.03 11.08 3.88
CA ASP A 243 -32.16 10.16 3.77
C ASP A 243 -32.17 9.54 2.37
N LEU A 244 -31.47 8.41 2.25
CA LEU A 244 -31.34 7.69 0.98
C LEU A 244 -32.72 7.35 0.38
N GLY A 245 -33.68 6.92 1.19
CA GLY A 245 -35.02 6.54 0.71
C GLY A 245 -35.78 7.69 0.06
N ARG A 246 -35.63 8.93 0.55
CA ARG A 246 -36.18 10.13 -0.08
C ARG A 246 -35.45 10.47 -1.37
N MET A 247 -34.12 10.51 -1.33
CA MET A 247 -33.30 10.90 -2.47
C MET A 247 -33.44 9.92 -3.65
N LEU A 248 -33.68 8.64 -3.37
CA LEU A 248 -33.97 7.63 -4.38
C LEU A 248 -35.39 7.74 -4.97
N LYS A 249 -36.34 8.40 -4.30
CA LYS A 249 -37.68 8.66 -4.86
C LYS A 249 -37.69 9.96 -5.65
N ASP A 250 -37.09 11.00 -5.09
CA ASP A 250 -36.96 12.32 -5.69
C ASP A 250 -35.60 12.92 -5.31
N PRO A 251 -34.63 12.99 -6.25
CA PRO A 251 -33.32 13.55 -5.97
C PRO A 251 -33.35 15.07 -5.72
N THR A 252 -34.50 15.71 -5.89
CA THR A 252 -34.72 17.14 -5.62
C THR A 252 -35.42 17.39 -4.28
N ASP A 253 -35.75 16.35 -3.49
CA ASP A 253 -36.36 16.52 -2.16
C ASP A 253 -35.39 17.26 -1.23
N SER A 254 -35.72 18.51 -0.91
CA SER A 254 -34.94 19.37 -0.02
C SER A 254 -34.86 18.86 1.42
N LYS A 255 -35.65 17.85 1.79
CA LYS A 255 -35.57 17.15 3.08
C LYS A 255 -34.75 15.88 3.04
N GLY A 256 -34.28 15.47 1.84
CA GLY A 256 -33.46 14.28 1.67
C GLY A 256 -32.02 14.47 2.17
N ILE A 257 -31.56 15.72 2.28
CA ILE A 257 -30.29 16.07 2.93
C ILE A 257 -30.58 17.08 4.03
N ILE A 258 -30.09 16.81 5.23
CA ILE A 258 -30.12 17.77 6.33
C ILE A 258 -28.68 18.17 6.62
N ASP A 259 -28.36 19.43 6.32
CA ASP A 259 -27.07 20.01 6.68
C ASP A 259 -27.02 20.35 8.18
N PRO A 260 -25.83 20.30 8.80
CA PRO A 260 -25.67 20.76 10.16
C PRO A 260 -25.84 22.28 10.24
N PRO A 261 -26.10 22.85 11.44
CA PRO A 261 -26.22 24.29 11.62
C PRO A 261 -25.02 25.07 11.05
N GLU A 262 -25.27 26.29 10.57
CA GLU A 262 -24.20 27.17 10.08
C GLU A 262 -23.13 27.38 11.18
N GLY A 263 -21.86 27.35 10.79
CA GLY A 263 -20.74 27.41 11.73
C GLY A 263 -20.43 26.10 12.46
N THR A 264 -21.12 25.00 12.13
CA THR A 264 -20.75 23.68 12.68
C THR A 264 -19.31 23.36 12.37
N LYS A 265 -18.59 23.02 13.43
CA LYS A 265 -17.17 22.81 13.37
C LYS A 265 -16.85 21.47 12.69
N ILE A 266 -16.06 21.54 11.63
CA ILE A 266 -15.71 20.37 10.81
C ILE A 266 -14.55 19.57 11.44
N TYR A 267 -13.68 20.24 12.19
CA TYR A 267 -12.46 19.65 12.77
C TYR A 267 -12.45 19.73 14.29
N LYS A 268 -11.71 18.83 14.93
CA LYS A 268 -11.41 18.92 16.36
C LYS A 268 -10.33 19.98 16.60
N ASP A 269 -10.38 20.74 17.71
CA ASP A 269 -9.34 21.74 18.02
C ASP A 269 -8.05 21.07 18.48
N SER A 270 -8.22 19.97 19.21
CA SER A 270 -7.13 19.23 19.81
C SER A 270 -7.47 17.77 19.92
N TRP A 271 -6.43 16.96 19.92
CA TRP A 271 -6.50 15.53 20.12
C TRP A 271 -5.74 15.21 21.40
N ASP A 272 -6.35 14.42 22.29
CA ASP A 272 -5.64 13.90 23.45
C ASP A 272 -4.98 12.57 23.06
N PHE A 273 -3.68 12.64 22.77
CA PHE A 273 -2.86 11.47 22.48
C PHE A 273 -2.18 10.91 23.73
N GLY A 274 -2.33 11.55 24.90
CA GLY A 274 -1.64 11.19 26.13
C GLY A 274 -1.75 9.71 26.49
N PRO A 275 -2.94 9.09 26.45
CA PRO A 275 -3.09 7.66 26.72
C PRO A 275 -2.28 6.74 25.79
N TYR A 276 -2.21 7.09 24.49
CA TYR A 276 -1.47 6.31 23.49
C TYR A 276 0.05 6.49 23.67
N LEU A 277 0.48 7.75 23.86
CA LEU A 277 1.89 8.08 24.06
C LEU A 277 2.44 7.47 25.35
N LYS A 278 1.64 7.40 26.42
CA LYS A 278 2.07 6.80 27.70
C LYS A 278 2.49 5.34 27.54
N ILE A 279 1.80 4.59 26.69
CA ILE A 279 2.10 3.16 26.43
C ILE A 279 3.42 3.02 25.68
N LEU A 280 3.67 3.88 24.68
CA LEU A 280 4.92 3.90 23.91
C LEU A 280 6.10 4.36 24.78
N ASN A 281 5.93 5.48 25.49
CA ASN A 281 6.95 6.06 26.35
C ASN A 281 7.38 5.14 27.49
N ALA A 282 6.48 4.28 27.99
CA ALA A 282 6.83 3.28 29.00
C ALA A 282 7.89 2.27 28.54
N ALA A 283 8.09 2.09 27.22
CA ALA A 283 9.15 1.23 26.69
C ALA A 283 10.52 1.92 26.65
N VAL A 284 10.59 3.25 26.68
CA VAL A 284 11.86 3.99 26.55
C VAL A 284 12.79 3.68 27.73
N GLY A 285 12.28 3.74 28.96
CA GLY A 285 13.08 3.48 30.17
C GLY A 285 13.16 2.02 30.60
N ASP A 286 12.77 1.07 29.75
CA ASP A 286 12.72 -0.34 30.15
C ASP A 286 14.12 -0.95 30.33
N GLU A 287 14.28 -1.78 31.36
CA GLU A 287 15.54 -2.40 31.76
C GLU A 287 16.19 -3.20 30.62
N ILE A 288 15.39 -3.80 29.73
CA ILE A 288 15.89 -4.52 28.54
C ILE A 288 16.89 -3.65 27.76
N PHE A 289 16.57 -2.37 27.58
CA PHE A 289 17.35 -1.45 26.75
C PHE A 289 18.59 -0.89 27.45
N HIS A 290 18.85 -1.26 28.70
CA HIS A 290 20.15 -0.99 29.35
C HIS A 290 21.25 -1.96 28.89
N HIS A 291 20.88 -3.09 28.28
CA HIS A 291 21.81 -4.15 27.87
C HIS A 291 21.96 -4.20 26.34
N PRO A 292 23.09 -3.77 25.74
CA PRO A 292 23.25 -3.74 24.28
C PRO A 292 23.01 -5.09 23.58
N SER A 293 23.17 -6.20 24.31
CA SER A 293 22.88 -7.56 23.86
C SER A 293 21.40 -7.80 23.48
N TRP A 294 20.46 -6.92 23.86
CA TRP A 294 19.05 -7.01 23.44
C TRP A 294 18.91 -7.04 21.92
N ILE A 295 19.80 -6.34 21.20
CA ILE A 295 19.80 -6.29 19.73
C ILE A 295 19.97 -7.71 19.19
N LYS A 296 21.00 -8.41 19.68
CA LYS A 296 21.26 -9.79 19.28
C LYS A 296 20.11 -10.71 19.64
N GLU A 297 19.56 -10.56 20.84
CA GLU A 297 18.42 -11.38 21.32
C GLU A 297 17.20 -11.19 20.41
N TYR A 298 16.83 -9.95 20.10
CA TYR A 298 15.66 -9.63 19.28
C TYR A 298 15.81 -10.17 17.85
N PHE A 299 16.93 -9.91 17.17
CA PHE A 299 17.10 -10.36 15.80
C PHE A 299 17.31 -11.88 15.69
N THR A 300 17.84 -12.52 16.74
CA THR A 300 17.87 -13.99 16.84
C THR A 300 16.47 -14.57 17.00
N TRP A 301 15.64 -13.98 17.86
CA TRP A 301 14.22 -14.33 18.01
C TRP A 301 13.45 -14.13 16.70
N ALA A 302 13.67 -13.00 16.01
CA ALA A 302 13.02 -12.70 14.74
C ALA A 302 13.41 -13.72 13.66
N GLY A 303 14.66 -14.21 13.66
CA GLY A 303 15.09 -15.37 12.87
C GLY A 303 15.26 -15.11 11.36
N PHE A 304 15.24 -13.86 10.92
CA PHE A 304 15.53 -13.50 9.53
C PHE A 304 17.05 -13.56 9.28
N LYS A 305 17.49 -14.33 8.28
CA LYS A 305 18.90 -14.51 7.91
C LYS A 305 19.03 -15.07 6.49
N ASP A 306 20.25 -15.38 6.07
CA ASP A 306 20.58 -15.92 4.74
C ASP A 306 20.14 -14.98 3.61
N TYR A 307 20.17 -13.66 3.86
CA TYR A 307 19.74 -12.63 2.92
C TYR A 307 20.77 -11.49 2.84
N ASN A 308 21.30 -11.22 1.65
CA ASN A 308 22.33 -10.19 1.45
C ASN A 308 21.73 -8.78 1.59
N LEU A 309 21.61 -8.30 2.83
CA LEU A 309 21.15 -6.98 3.21
C LEU A 309 21.79 -6.60 4.54
N VAL A 310 22.33 -5.38 4.60
CA VAL A 310 22.75 -4.77 5.87
C VAL A 310 21.77 -3.67 6.22
N VAL A 311 21.19 -3.74 7.42
CA VAL A 311 20.33 -2.69 7.95
C VAL A 311 21.06 -1.91 9.02
N ARG A 312 21.04 -0.58 8.93
CA ARG A 312 21.41 0.30 10.04
C ARG A 312 20.15 0.80 10.71
N MET A 313 20.03 0.58 12.02
CA MET A 313 18.95 1.12 12.82
C MET A 313 19.48 2.23 13.72
N ILE A 314 18.83 3.38 13.70
CA ILE A 314 19.18 4.55 14.52
C ILE A 314 17.95 4.96 15.32
N GLU A 315 18.05 4.92 16.65
CA GLU A 315 17.02 5.45 17.53
C GLU A 315 17.05 6.98 17.54
N THR A 316 15.89 7.60 17.34
CA THR A 316 15.75 9.06 17.26
C THR A 316 14.71 9.60 18.22
N ASP A 317 14.74 10.92 18.43
CA ASP A 317 13.61 11.66 19.02
C ASP A 317 12.49 11.89 17.97
N GLU A 318 11.50 12.68 18.38
CA GLU A 318 10.34 13.10 17.57
C GLU A 318 10.72 13.84 16.28
N ASP A 319 11.82 14.59 16.31
CA ASP A 319 12.33 15.39 15.19
C ASP A 319 13.29 14.58 14.31
N PHE A 320 13.40 13.27 14.54
CA PHE A 320 14.32 12.36 13.87
C PHE A 320 15.79 12.68 14.11
N SER A 321 16.12 13.44 15.16
CA SER A 321 17.51 13.63 15.60
C SER A 321 17.98 12.43 16.43
N PRO A 322 19.27 12.04 16.37
CA PRO A 322 19.76 10.92 17.17
C PRO A 322 19.42 11.08 18.65
N PHE A 323 18.77 10.06 19.23
CA PHE A 323 18.29 10.14 20.60
C PHE A 323 19.48 10.06 21.58
N PRO A 324 19.60 10.95 22.57
CA PRO A 324 20.65 10.88 23.58
C PRO A 324 20.65 9.53 24.32
N GLY A 325 21.76 8.79 24.23
CA GLY A 325 21.87 7.45 24.82
C GLY A 325 21.11 6.34 24.06
N GLY A 326 20.50 6.69 22.91
CA GLY A 326 19.88 5.77 21.98
C GLY A 326 20.90 4.87 21.27
N TYR A 327 20.38 3.84 20.62
CA TYR A 327 21.17 2.87 19.86
C TYR A 327 21.34 3.28 18.40
N ASP A 328 22.55 3.08 17.88
CA ASP A 328 22.92 3.15 16.46
C ASP A 328 23.72 1.88 16.15
N TYR A 329 23.14 0.99 15.36
CA TYR A 329 23.69 -0.35 15.15
C TYR A 329 23.42 -0.88 13.76
N LEU A 330 24.28 -1.81 13.33
CA LEU A 330 24.15 -2.55 12.09
C LEU A 330 23.72 -3.99 12.38
N VAL A 331 22.85 -4.50 11.53
CA VAL A 331 22.49 -5.91 11.45
C VAL A 331 22.79 -6.39 10.05
N ASP A 332 23.63 -7.41 9.94
CA ASP A 332 23.94 -8.08 8.68
C ASP A 332 23.12 -9.37 8.59
N PHE A 333 22.14 -9.38 7.70
CA PHE A 333 21.23 -10.51 7.54
C PHE A 333 21.82 -11.65 6.70
N LEU A 334 23.05 -11.52 6.19
CA LEU A 334 23.68 -12.61 5.45
C LEU A 334 23.98 -13.79 6.39
N ASP A 335 24.60 -13.51 7.53
CA ASP A 335 24.99 -14.49 8.55
C ASP A 335 24.38 -14.21 9.93
N LEU A 336 23.50 -13.20 10.02
CA LEU A 336 22.91 -12.68 11.25
C LEU A 336 23.99 -12.21 12.25
N SER A 337 24.85 -11.33 11.77
CA SER A 337 25.90 -10.69 12.58
C SER A 337 25.58 -9.21 12.87
N PHE A 338 26.35 -8.63 13.80
CA PHE A 338 26.14 -7.28 14.33
C PHE A 338 27.45 -6.47 14.24
N PRO A 339 27.89 -6.11 13.03
CA PRO A 339 29.18 -5.46 12.83
C PRO A 339 29.17 -4.01 13.35
N LYS A 340 30.35 -3.49 13.72
CA LYS A 340 30.49 -2.07 14.10
C LYS A 340 30.51 -1.12 12.90
N GLU A 341 30.91 -1.63 11.74
CA GLU A 341 31.08 -0.87 10.50
C GLU A 341 30.43 -1.61 9.34
N ARG A 342 30.03 -0.86 8.30
CA ARG A 342 29.46 -1.44 7.08
C ARG A 342 30.48 -2.41 6.46
N PRO A 343 30.13 -3.67 6.20
CA PRO A 343 31.07 -4.65 5.65
C PRO A 343 31.63 -4.22 4.28
N SER A 344 32.86 -4.63 3.95
CA SER A 344 33.51 -4.23 2.70
C SER A 344 32.99 -4.94 1.44
N ARG A 345 32.27 -6.06 1.61
CA ARG A 345 31.69 -6.82 0.49
C ARG A 345 30.61 -6.00 -0.22
N GLU A 346 30.24 -6.37 -1.44
CA GLU A 346 29.09 -5.79 -2.11
C GLU A 346 27.77 -6.25 -1.44
N HIS A 347 26.94 -5.30 -1.05
CA HIS A 347 25.64 -5.57 -0.43
C HIS A 347 24.70 -4.34 -0.55
N PRO A 348 23.39 -4.59 -0.71
CA PRO A 348 22.36 -3.59 -0.45
C PRO A 348 22.35 -3.13 1.01
N TYR A 349 22.00 -1.87 1.21
CA TYR A 349 21.97 -1.21 2.50
C TYR A 349 20.67 -0.44 2.71
N GLU A 350 20.05 -0.62 3.88
CA GLU A 350 18.85 0.12 4.29
C GLU A 350 19.11 0.79 5.66
N GLU A 351 19.03 2.12 5.71
CA GLU A 351 19.10 2.88 6.95
C GLU A 351 17.69 3.25 7.40
N ILE A 352 17.40 2.93 8.67
CA ILE A 352 16.11 3.15 9.31
C ILE A 352 16.36 4.01 10.54
N ARG A 353 15.89 5.25 10.50
CA ARG A 353 15.85 6.14 11.65
C ARG A 353 14.46 6.04 12.25
N SER A 354 14.34 5.51 13.46
CA SER A 354 13.05 5.27 14.10
C SER A 354 12.97 5.99 15.43
N ARG A 355 11.82 6.60 15.69
CA ARG A 355 11.53 7.15 17.01
C ARG A 355 11.71 6.09 18.09
N VAL A 356 12.40 6.47 19.17
CA VAL A 356 12.86 5.58 20.23
C VAL A 356 11.70 4.91 20.98
N ASP A 357 10.63 5.66 21.26
CA ASP A 357 9.43 5.17 21.93
C ASP A 357 8.72 4.09 21.11
N VAL A 358 8.61 4.29 19.80
CA VAL A 358 7.98 3.35 18.87
C VAL A 358 8.82 2.07 18.70
N ILE A 359 10.11 2.20 18.35
CA ILE A 359 10.94 1.01 18.08
C ILE A 359 11.12 0.15 19.33
N ARG A 360 11.31 0.77 20.50
CA ARG A 360 11.43 0.03 21.77
C ARG A 360 10.11 -0.64 22.13
N HIS A 361 8.97 0.00 21.91
CA HIS A 361 7.67 -0.63 22.12
C HIS A 361 7.47 -1.85 21.20
N VAL A 362 7.83 -1.75 19.93
CA VAL A 362 7.76 -2.85 18.96
C VAL A 362 8.67 -4.01 19.37
N VAL A 363 9.94 -3.73 19.69
CA VAL A 363 10.91 -4.74 20.11
C VAL A 363 10.48 -5.45 21.38
N LYS A 364 10.11 -4.68 22.42
CA LYS A 364 9.71 -5.21 23.72
C LYS A 364 8.53 -6.18 23.60
N ASN A 365 7.56 -5.87 22.76
CA ASN A 365 6.33 -6.65 22.63
C ASN A 365 6.35 -7.63 21.45
N GLY A 366 7.44 -7.71 20.68
CA GLY A 366 7.53 -8.58 19.50
C GLY A 366 6.50 -8.24 18.42
N LEU A 367 6.17 -6.96 18.25
CA LEU A 367 5.15 -6.53 17.29
C LEU A 367 5.67 -6.56 15.86
N LEU A 368 4.73 -6.68 14.92
CA LEU A 368 4.99 -6.56 13.49
C LEU A 368 5.50 -5.14 13.17
N TRP A 369 6.39 -5.04 12.19
CA TRP A 369 6.95 -3.76 11.75
C TRP A 369 6.02 -2.98 10.83
N ASP A 370 4.75 -3.37 10.72
CA ASP A 370 3.81 -2.69 9.84
C ASP A 370 3.64 -1.23 10.26
N ASP A 371 3.53 -0.94 11.56
CA ASP A 371 3.46 0.44 12.06
C ASP A 371 4.79 1.22 11.97
N LEU A 372 5.92 0.53 11.82
CA LEU A 372 7.22 1.17 11.58
C LEU A 372 7.38 1.56 10.11
N TYR A 373 6.88 0.72 9.20
CA TYR A 373 6.95 0.95 7.76
C TYR A 373 5.82 1.88 7.28
N ILE A 374 4.61 1.66 7.79
CA ILE A 374 3.39 2.41 7.51
C ILE A 374 3.34 3.60 8.46
N GLY A 375 3.78 4.75 7.97
CA GLY A 375 3.52 6.03 8.62
C GLY A 375 4.73 6.92 8.69
N PHE A 376 4.64 7.94 9.54
CA PHE A 376 5.67 8.97 9.73
C PHE A 376 6.65 8.63 10.86
N GLN A 377 6.62 7.41 11.41
CA GLN A 377 7.40 6.99 12.58
C GLN A 377 8.88 6.68 12.27
N THR A 378 9.18 6.45 10.99
CA THR A 378 10.54 6.18 10.52
C THR A 378 10.97 7.14 9.41
N ARG A 379 12.28 7.28 9.21
CA ARG A 379 12.88 7.81 7.99
C ARG A 379 13.77 6.73 7.37
N LEU A 380 13.62 6.53 6.08
CA LEU A 380 14.19 5.42 5.34
C LEU A 380 15.15 5.94 4.27
N GLN A 381 16.31 5.32 4.18
CA GLN A 381 17.22 5.50 3.06
C GLN A 381 17.66 4.13 2.54
N ARG A 382 17.75 4.02 1.22
CA ARG A 382 18.12 2.77 0.53
C ARG A 382 19.27 3.02 -0.42
N ASP A 383 20.21 2.09 -0.43
CA ASP A 383 21.38 2.11 -1.30
C ASP A 383 21.75 0.68 -1.74
N PRO A 384 21.42 0.27 -2.99
CA PRO A 384 20.64 0.99 -3.99
C PRO A 384 19.13 1.07 -3.64
N ASP A 385 18.36 1.86 -4.39
CA ASP A 385 16.90 2.01 -4.21
C ASP A 385 16.12 0.74 -4.64
N ILE A 386 16.16 -0.29 -3.79
CA ILE A 386 15.51 -1.58 -3.97
C ILE A 386 14.53 -1.82 -2.82
N TYR A 387 13.32 -2.29 -3.15
CA TYR A 387 12.38 -2.74 -2.13
C TYR A 387 12.67 -4.18 -1.72
N HIS A 388 13.23 -4.37 -0.52
CA HIS A 388 13.58 -5.68 0.04
C HIS A 388 12.34 -6.45 0.55
N HIS A 389 11.50 -6.91 -0.37
CA HIS A 389 10.21 -7.52 -0.04
C HIS A 389 10.31 -8.71 0.93
N LEU A 390 11.34 -9.57 0.84
CA LEU A 390 11.50 -10.70 1.76
C LEU A 390 11.77 -10.25 3.20
N PHE A 391 12.60 -9.22 3.36
CA PHE A 391 12.88 -8.59 4.65
C PHE A 391 11.61 -7.96 5.21
N TRP A 392 10.97 -7.06 4.47
CA TRP A 392 9.77 -6.37 4.91
C TRP A 392 8.62 -7.34 5.21
N ASN A 393 8.36 -8.32 4.32
CA ASN A 393 7.37 -9.37 4.55
C ASN A 393 7.69 -10.21 5.79
N HIS A 394 8.97 -10.43 6.12
CA HIS A 394 9.32 -11.19 7.32
C HIS A 394 8.92 -10.43 8.57
N PHE A 395 9.32 -9.17 8.68
CA PHE A 395 9.04 -8.34 9.85
C PHE A 395 7.60 -7.84 9.94
N GLN A 396 6.87 -7.76 8.82
CA GLN A 396 5.46 -7.34 8.79
C GLN A 396 4.47 -8.50 8.96
N ILE A 397 4.86 -9.75 8.68
CA ILE A 397 3.90 -10.87 8.61
C ILE A 397 4.41 -12.15 9.28
N LYS A 398 5.72 -12.44 9.24
CA LYS A 398 6.28 -13.76 9.61
C LYS A 398 7.00 -13.80 10.94
N LEU A 399 6.88 -12.77 11.79
CA LEU A 399 7.46 -12.80 13.13
C LEU A 399 6.81 -13.93 13.97
N PRO A 400 7.55 -14.51 14.94
CA PRO A 400 6.97 -15.47 15.88
C PRO A 400 5.73 -14.91 16.58
N LEU A 401 4.72 -15.77 16.81
CA LEU A 401 3.47 -15.38 17.48
C LEU A 401 3.64 -15.06 18.97
N THR A 402 4.79 -15.38 19.55
CA THR A 402 5.12 -15.10 20.94
C THR A 402 6.24 -14.07 21.01
N PRO A 403 6.19 -13.09 21.92
CA PRO A 403 7.25 -12.08 22.07
C PRO A 403 8.59 -12.72 22.47
N PRO A 404 9.72 -12.00 22.30
CA PRO A 404 10.99 -12.44 22.83
C PRO A 404 10.91 -12.71 24.34
N ASN A 405 11.67 -13.70 24.82
CA ASN A 405 11.67 -14.07 26.24
C ASN A 405 12.57 -13.13 27.06
N TRP A 406 12.12 -11.89 27.24
CA TRP A 406 12.86 -10.86 27.95
C TRP A 406 13.16 -11.20 29.40
N LYS A 407 12.32 -12.01 30.04
CA LYS A 407 12.57 -12.48 31.41
C LYS A 407 13.84 -13.33 31.48
N SER A 408 14.00 -14.27 30.56
CA SER A 408 15.19 -15.14 30.52
C SER A 408 16.43 -14.34 30.13
N PHE A 409 16.27 -13.39 29.19
CA PHE A 409 17.32 -12.45 28.81
C PHE A 409 17.84 -11.63 30.01
N LEU A 410 16.94 -11.03 30.80
CA LEU A 410 17.33 -10.22 31.96
C LEU A 410 18.00 -11.05 33.07
N ILE A 411 17.53 -12.28 33.32
CA ILE A 411 18.18 -13.22 34.27
C ILE A 411 19.63 -13.48 33.82
N TYR A 412 19.82 -13.81 32.56
CA TYR A 412 21.15 -14.08 32.00
C TYR A 412 22.07 -12.86 32.04
N CYS A 413 21.55 -11.66 31.77
CA CYS A 413 22.30 -10.41 31.91
C CYS A 413 22.70 -10.14 33.37
N GLY A 414 21.81 -10.40 34.33
CA GLY A 414 22.08 -10.24 35.76
C GLY A 414 23.16 -11.21 36.28
N GLU A 415 23.20 -12.43 35.77
CA GLU A 415 24.20 -13.45 36.15
C GLU A 415 25.62 -13.13 35.65
N ARG A 416 25.76 -12.36 34.56
CA ARG A 416 27.08 -12.01 33.98
C ARG A 416 27.75 -10.79 34.63
N GLY A 417 27.08 -10.11 35.57
CA GLY A 417 27.52 -8.82 36.09
C GLY A 417 27.42 -7.72 35.03
N PRO A 418 27.64 -6.43 35.38
CA PRO A 418 27.53 -5.35 34.42
C PRO A 418 28.58 -5.54 33.31
N GLU A 419 28.13 -5.79 32.08
CA GLU A 419 28.94 -5.47 30.91
C GLU A 419 29.36 -4.02 31.08
N ILE A 420 30.67 -3.73 31.02
CA ILE A 420 31.21 -2.38 31.22
C ILE A 420 30.63 -1.48 30.12
N SER A 421 29.46 -0.91 30.39
CA SER A 421 28.90 0.21 29.66
C SER A 421 29.36 1.46 30.39
N GLN A 422 29.82 2.44 29.63
CA GLN A 422 29.93 3.80 30.13
C GLN A 422 28.58 4.13 30.76
N VAL A 423 28.57 4.40 32.07
CA VAL A 423 27.38 4.72 32.86
C VAL A 423 26.50 5.67 32.04
N LYS A 424 25.44 5.11 31.43
CA LYS A 424 24.42 5.91 30.76
C LYS A 424 23.69 6.60 31.90
N GLN A 425 23.97 7.89 32.09
CA GLN A 425 23.27 8.70 33.08
C GLN A 425 21.76 8.54 32.85
N LEU A 426 21.04 8.22 33.93
CA LEU A 426 19.62 8.49 34.02
C LEU A 426 19.42 9.96 33.64
N VAL A 427 18.84 10.20 32.47
CA VAL A 427 18.25 11.50 32.19
C VAL A 427 17.02 11.54 33.10
N ASP A 428 17.16 12.26 34.20
CA ASP A 428 16.03 12.69 35.01
C ASP A 428 15.10 13.47 34.08
N LEU A 429 13.97 12.89 33.71
CA LEU A 429 12.87 13.58 33.02
C LEU A 429 12.19 14.51 34.02
N GLY A 430 12.97 15.40 34.65
CA GLY A 430 12.45 16.47 35.48
C GLY A 430 11.66 17.41 34.59
N ASP A 431 10.36 17.56 34.88
CA ASP A 431 9.40 18.57 34.40
C ASP A 431 9.93 19.51 33.30
N THR A 432 10.27 18.94 32.15
CA THR A 432 10.71 19.72 31.01
C THR A 432 9.45 20.01 30.24
N PHE A 433 8.98 21.25 30.40
CA PHE A 433 7.88 21.86 29.67
C PHE A 433 7.64 21.20 28.31
N ILE A 434 6.50 20.51 28.21
CA ILE A 434 5.97 20.00 26.94
C ILE A 434 5.59 21.22 26.10
N SER A 435 6.56 21.74 25.37
CA SER A 435 6.31 22.42 24.11
C SER A 435 5.73 21.35 23.18
N ILE A 436 4.44 21.46 22.87
CA ILE A 436 3.76 20.64 21.87
C ILE A 436 3.95 21.32 20.51
N PRO A 437 4.74 20.74 19.60
CA PRO A 437 4.41 20.76 18.20
C PRO A 437 4.04 19.36 17.74
N SER A 438 2.74 19.18 17.59
CA SER A 438 2.10 18.72 16.37
C SER A 438 2.53 17.39 15.70
N HIS A 439 1.60 16.43 15.85
CA HIS A 439 1.10 15.47 14.85
C HIS A 439 1.46 13.98 15.05
N LEU A 440 0.63 13.30 15.86
CA LEU A 440 0.45 11.85 15.77
C LEU A 440 -0.70 11.56 14.78
N PHE A 441 -0.41 10.93 13.65
CA PHE A 441 -1.42 10.55 12.65
C PHE A 441 -1.92 9.14 12.93
N LEU A 442 -3.17 9.02 13.39
CA LEU A 442 -3.94 7.79 13.21
C LEU A 442 -4.50 7.80 11.79
N ALA A 443 -3.84 7.06 10.91
CA ALA A 443 -4.35 6.76 9.60
C ALA A 443 -5.44 5.69 9.74
N PHE A 444 -6.71 6.07 9.54
CA PHE A 444 -7.70 5.08 9.14
C PHE A 444 -7.37 4.63 7.72
N GLU A 445 -6.61 3.53 7.59
CA GLU A 445 -6.41 2.84 6.32
C GLU A 445 -7.68 2.06 5.98
N GLY A 446 -8.67 2.77 5.46
CA GLY A 446 -9.84 2.17 4.82
C GLY A 446 -9.79 2.44 3.33
N TRP A 447 -9.09 1.60 2.56
CA TRP A 447 -9.34 1.45 1.13
C TRP A 447 -10.72 0.79 0.95
N GLY A 448 -11.78 1.50 1.32
CA GLY A 448 -13.14 0.99 1.35
C GLY A 448 -13.95 1.59 0.22
N ILE A 449 -14.47 0.75 -0.66
CA ILE A 449 -15.63 1.10 -1.48
C ILE A 449 -16.82 0.42 -0.83
N PHE A 450 -17.79 1.21 -0.38
CA PHE A 450 -19.06 0.70 0.12
C PHE A 450 -20.12 0.88 -0.96
N LEU A 451 -20.90 -0.17 -1.21
CA LEU A 451 -21.92 -0.21 -2.24
C LEU A 451 -23.22 -0.68 -1.59
N ILE A 452 -24.28 0.09 -1.75
CA ILE A 452 -25.62 -0.19 -1.23
C ILE A 452 -26.57 -0.24 -2.42
N SER A 453 -27.29 -1.35 -2.56
CA SER A 453 -28.25 -1.61 -3.65
C SER A 453 -29.66 -1.80 -3.11
#